data_AF-A0A965RC59-F1
#
_entry.id   AF-A0A965RC59-F1
#
_cell.length_a   1.000
_cell.length_b   1.000
_cell.length_c   1.000
_cell.angle_alpha   90.00
_cell.angle_beta   90.00
_cell.angle_gamma   90.00
#
_symmetry.space_group_name_H-M   'P 1'
#
loop_
_entity.id
_entity.type
_entity.pdbx_description
1 polymer ?
#
loop_
_entity_poly.entity_id
_entity_poly.type
_entity_poly.pdbx_seq_one_letter_code
_entity_poly.pdbx_strand_id
1 'polypeptide(L)'
;MTPPQFHAQTNPERLSDWGVLYTDQGALRVAEGVQVYRLATPLFSDYAQKLRTVWLPPGQSARYSPSSVFDFPVGTVISKTFYYRRDVQDGDRVSEAPHVEATSLDLRDIRLIETRLLVRRESGWVALPYVWNEDQTEARLTRAGASFALRQVRDDGSEEPFTYMVPDSNQCAGCHP
;
A
#
# COMPACT_ATOMS: atom_id res chain seq x y z
N MET A 1 -15.98 7.12 -9.50
CA MET A 1 -15.12 6.20 -8.72
C MET A 1 -15.87 4.90 -8.51
N THR A 2 -15.21 3.76 -8.70
CA THR A 2 -15.82 2.43 -8.54
C THR A 2 -15.86 2.08 -7.05
N PRO A 3 -17.00 1.61 -6.50
CA PRO A 3 -17.05 1.19 -5.09
C PRO A 3 -16.11 0.00 -4.84
N PRO A 4 -15.67 -0.23 -3.60
CA PRO A 4 -14.88 -1.41 -3.24
C PRO A 4 -15.57 -2.72 -3.68
N GLN A 5 -14.80 -3.63 -4.27
CA GLN A 5 -15.29 -4.91 -4.76
C GLN A 5 -14.41 -6.07 -4.31
N PHE A 6 -15.05 -7.18 -3.94
CA PHE A 6 -14.34 -8.44 -3.67
C PHE A 6 -14.18 -9.25 -4.96
N HIS A 7 -12.93 -9.49 -5.33
CA HIS A 7 -12.57 -10.36 -6.46
C HIS A 7 -12.19 -11.77 -5.95
N ALA A 8 -13.18 -12.66 -5.95
CA ALA A 8 -13.06 -14.00 -5.34
C ALA A 8 -12.03 -14.91 -6.03
N GLN A 9 -11.89 -14.80 -7.35
CA GLN A 9 -11.06 -15.71 -8.16
C GLN A 9 -10.05 -14.97 -9.04
N THR A 10 -10.38 -13.74 -9.45
CA THR A 10 -9.56 -12.92 -10.35
C THR A 10 -8.61 -12.01 -9.57
N ASN A 11 -7.48 -11.67 -10.18
CA ASN A 11 -6.58 -10.64 -9.69
C ASN A 11 -6.62 -9.49 -10.72
N PRO A 12 -7.36 -8.40 -10.46
CA PRO A 12 -7.38 -7.25 -11.33
C PRO A 12 -5.96 -6.75 -11.65
N GLU A 13 -5.72 -6.35 -12.88
CA GLU A 13 -4.40 -5.83 -13.27
C GLU A 13 -4.14 -4.45 -12.67
N ARG A 14 -5.17 -3.62 -12.54
CA ARG A 14 -5.08 -2.27 -11.98
C ARG A 14 -5.49 -2.29 -10.51
N LEU A 15 -4.77 -1.52 -9.68
CA LEU A 15 -5.13 -1.37 -8.27
C LEU A 15 -6.50 -0.72 -8.11
N SER A 16 -6.80 0.29 -8.94
CA SER A 16 -8.07 1.02 -8.87
C SER A 16 -9.32 0.16 -9.14
N ASP A 17 -9.18 -0.99 -9.81
CA ASP A 17 -10.29 -1.92 -10.09
C ASP A 17 -10.75 -2.68 -8.82
N TRP A 18 -9.99 -2.62 -7.73
CA TRP A 18 -10.46 -3.08 -6.41
C TRP A 18 -11.43 -2.10 -5.75
N GLY A 19 -11.41 -0.84 -6.17
CA GLY A 19 -12.23 0.24 -5.59
C GLY A 19 -11.84 0.64 -4.17
N VAL A 20 -10.76 0.09 -3.60
CA VAL A 20 -10.30 0.39 -2.22
C VAL A 20 -9.45 1.66 -2.12
N LEU A 21 -8.71 1.96 -3.18
CA LEU A 21 -7.80 3.08 -3.34
C LEU A 21 -7.89 3.58 -4.77
N TYR A 22 -7.81 4.89 -4.97
CA TYR A 22 -7.85 5.50 -6.31
C TYR A 22 -7.11 6.83 -6.30
N THR A 23 -6.62 7.25 -7.47
CA THR A 23 -6.08 8.59 -7.66
C THR A 23 -7.15 9.54 -8.18
N ASP A 24 -7.16 10.76 -7.67
CA ASP A 24 -8.06 11.81 -8.12
C ASP A 24 -7.44 13.18 -7.80
N GLN A 25 -7.40 14.06 -8.80
CA GLN A 25 -6.87 15.43 -8.67
C GLN A 25 -5.49 15.52 -8.00
N GLY A 26 -4.57 14.62 -8.34
CA GLY A 26 -3.21 14.60 -7.79
C GLY A 26 -3.14 14.11 -6.34
N ALA A 27 -4.17 13.42 -5.84
CA ALA A 27 -4.16 12.77 -4.53
C ALA A 27 -4.43 11.27 -4.66
N LEU A 28 -3.77 10.45 -3.85
CA LEU A 28 -4.24 9.09 -3.55
C LEU A 28 -5.34 9.20 -2.51
N ARG A 29 -6.50 8.61 -2.76
CA ARG A 29 -7.67 8.64 -1.89
C ARG A 29 -8.07 7.24 -1.44
N VAL A 30 -8.50 7.16 -0.18
CA VAL A 30 -9.14 5.98 0.41
C VAL A 30 -10.63 6.05 0.11
N ALA A 31 -11.19 4.93 -0.34
CA ALA A 31 -12.61 4.82 -0.65
C ALA A 31 -13.52 4.92 0.58
N GLU A 32 -14.77 5.31 0.37
CA GLU A 32 -15.79 5.25 1.42
C GLU A 32 -15.99 3.80 1.89
N GLY A 33 -16.15 3.62 3.21
CA GLY A 33 -16.27 2.30 3.83
C GLY A 33 -14.94 1.54 3.98
N VAL A 34 -13.81 2.13 3.58
CA VAL A 34 -12.47 1.58 3.78
C VAL A 34 -11.82 2.28 4.97
N GLN A 35 -11.39 1.49 5.96
CA GLN A 35 -10.86 2.00 7.22
C GLN A 35 -9.33 2.12 7.17
N VAL A 36 -8.80 3.29 7.55
CA VAL A 36 -7.36 3.48 7.81
C VAL A 36 -7.02 3.01 9.22
N TYR A 37 -5.92 2.29 9.40
CA TYR A 37 -5.50 1.81 10.73
C TYR A 37 -3.99 1.86 10.94
N ARG A 38 -3.58 1.85 12.22
CA ARG A 38 -2.18 1.81 12.66
C ARG A 38 -1.90 0.52 13.43
N LEU A 39 -0.66 0.04 13.39
CA LEU A 39 -0.18 -1.01 14.29
C LEU A 39 0.45 -0.37 15.54
N ALA A 40 0.15 -0.91 16.71
CA ALA A 40 0.60 -0.37 18.00
C ALA A 40 2.13 -0.37 18.18
N THR A 41 2.84 -1.30 17.53
CA THR A 41 4.31 -1.39 17.56
C THR A 41 4.88 -1.23 16.14
N PRO A 42 5.53 -0.09 15.84
CA PRO A 42 6.26 0.04 14.58
C PRO A 42 7.53 -0.81 14.65
N LEU A 43 7.59 -1.89 13.87
CA LEU A 43 8.88 -2.46 13.48
C LEU A 43 9.51 -1.49 12.46
N PHE A 44 10.74 -1.06 12.72
CA PHE A 44 11.49 -0.15 11.84
C PHE A 44 11.55 -0.72 10.42
N SER A 45 11.34 0.14 9.42
CA SER A 45 11.38 -0.23 8.01
C SER A 45 11.92 0.97 7.23
N ASP A 46 13.05 0.78 6.53
CA ASP A 46 13.48 1.44 5.29
C ASP A 46 13.09 2.91 4.97
N TYR A 47 12.77 3.72 5.99
CA TYR A 47 12.22 5.07 5.93
C TYR A 47 10.93 5.24 5.10
N ALA A 48 10.37 4.16 4.51
CA ALA A 48 9.10 4.21 3.80
C ALA A 48 7.95 4.27 4.79
N GLN A 49 7.16 5.34 4.74
CA GLN A 49 5.88 5.39 5.43
C GLN A 49 4.87 4.46 4.75
N LYS A 50 3.87 4.05 5.53
CA LYS A 50 2.90 3.02 5.14
C LYS A 50 1.49 3.45 5.47
N LEU A 51 0.70 3.71 4.43
CA LEU A 51 -0.75 3.87 4.55
C LEU A 51 -1.33 2.46 4.58
N ARG A 52 -1.99 2.10 5.69
CA ARG A 52 -2.62 0.79 5.85
C ARG A 52 -4.12 0.96 5.88
N THR A 53 -4.80 0.16 5.06
CA THR A 53 -6.25 0.17 5.04
C THR A 53 -6.81 -1.23 5.12
N VAL A 54 -8.04 -1.34 5.61
CA VAL A 54 -8.82 -2.56 5.61
C VAL A 54 -10.23 -2.26 5.11
N TRP A 55 -10.71 -3.13 4.23
CA TRP A 55 -12.09 -3.15 3.78
C TRP A 55 -12.69 -4.52 4.12
N LEU A 56 -13.90 -4.50 4.65
CA LEU A 56 -14.70 -5.70 4.94
C LEU A 56 -15.91 -5.70 4.00
N PRO A 57 -16.36 -6.88 3.54
CA PRO A 57 -17.62 -6.96 2.81
C PRO A 57 -18.78 -6.39 3.62
N PRO A 58 -19.79 -5.78 2.97
CA PRO A 58 -20.95 -5.23 3.66
C PRO A 58 -21.62 -6.24 4.61
N GLY A 59 -21.94 -5.80 5.82
CA GLY A 59 -22.58 -6.65 6.84
C GLY A 59 -21.64 -7.63 7.55
N GLN A 60 -20.35 -7.63 7.25
CA GLN A 60 -19.36 -8.46 7.92
C GLN A 60 -18.53 -7.66 8.93
N SER A 61 -18.07 -8.33 9.99
CA SER A 61 -17.22 -7.76 11.02
C SER A 61 -16.05 -8.69 11.33
N ALA A 62 -14.87 -8.13 11.59
CA ALA A 62 -13.76 -8.91 12.12
C ALA A 62 -14.01 -9.24 13.60
N ARG A 63 -13.70 -10.47 14.02
CA ARG A 63 -13.76 -10.86 15.43
C ARG A 63 -12.43 -10.58 16.11
N TYR A 64 -12.48 -9.85 17.22
CA TYR A 64 -11.31 -9.65 18.07
C TYR A 64 -11.01 -10.95 18.83
N SER A 65 -9.76 -11.41 18.79
CA SER A 65 -9.27 -12.51 19.60
C SER A 65 -8.16 -11.98 20.53
N PRO A 66 -8.23 -12.24 21.85
CA PRO A 66 -7.21 -11.76 22.80
C PRO A 66 -5.81 -12.35 22.60
N SER A 67 -5.68 -13.42 21.81
CA SER A 67 -4.45 -14.22 21.66
C SER A 67 -3.96 -14.39 20.22
N SER A 68 -4.60 -13.72 19.24
CA SER A 68 -4.31 -13.89 17.81
C SER A 68 -4.47 -12.57 17.05
N VAL A 69 -3.90 -12.51 15.84
CA VAL A 69 -4.33 -11.58 14.78
C VAL A 69 -5.85 -11.69 14.61
N PHE A 70 -6.54 -10.57 14.34
CA PHE A 70 -8.00 -10.52 14.12
C PHE A 70 -8.48 -11.63 13.16
N ASP A 71 -9.62 -12.27 13.48
CA ASP A 71 -10.28 -13.22 12.59
C ASP A 71 -11.09 -12.44 11.54
N PHE A 72 -10.48 -12.29 10.35
CA PHE A 72 -11.06 -11.58 9.24
C PHE A 72 -11.93 -12.50 8.36
N PRO A 73 -13.16 -12.07 8.01
CA PRO A 73 -14.06 -12.84 7.16
C PRO A 73 -13.53 -12.95 5.72
N VAL A 74 -13.95 -14.01 5.03
CA VAL A 74 -13.76 -14.12 3.57
C VAL A 74 -14.33 -12.89 2.89
N GLY A 75 -13.55 -12.33 1.96
CA GLY A 75 -13.81 -11.08 1.27
C GLY A 75 -13.04 -9.87 1.82
N THR A 76 -12.37 -10.00 2.97
CA THR A 76 -11.53 -8.93 3.51
C THR A 76 -10.41 -8.56 2.54
N VAL A 77 -10.20 -7.26 2.32
CA VAL A 77 -9.06 -6.72 1.57
C VAL A 77 -8.28 -5.79 2.51
N ILE A 78 -7.03 -6.15 2.80
CA ILE A 78 -6.09 -5.30 3.53
C ILE A 78 -5.11 -4.73 2.50
N SER A 79 -4.87 -3.42 2.54
CA SER A 79 -3.87 -2.77 1.70
C SER A 79 -2.75 -2.15 2.53
N LYS A 80 -1.54 -2.14 1.96
CA LYS A 80 -0.37 -1.42 2.48
C LYS A 80 0.27 -0.66 1.32
N THR A 81 0.16 0.66 1.31
CA THR A 81 0.81 1.52 0.33
C THR A 81 2.07 2.12 0.92
N PHE A 82 3.20 1.90 0.25
CA PHE A 82 4.54 2.35 0.63
C PHE A 82 4.87 3.64 -0.10
N TYR A 83 5.31 4.64 0.64
CA TYR A 83 5.57 5.95 0.08
C TYR A 83 6.68 6.71 0.81
N TYR A 84 7.21 7.71 0.11
CA TYR A 84 8.18 8.67 0.62
C TYR A 84 7.70 10.10 0.37
N ARG A 85 8.29 11.07 1.08
CA ARG A 85 8.24 12.46 0.63
C ARG A 85 9.12 12.57 -0.61
N ARG A 86 8.68 13.32 -1.62
CA ARG A 86 9.46 13.57 -2.84
C ARG A 86 9.84 15.04 -2.95
N ASP A 87 10.93 15.29 -3.68
CA ASP A 87 11.20 16.60 -4.24
C ASP A 87 10.29 16.81 -5.47
N VAL A 88 9.74 18.01 -5.60
CA VAL A 88 8.85 18.39 -6.72
C VAL A 88 9.65 18.51 -8.02
N GLN A 89 10.93 18.88 -7.93
CA GLN A 89 11.81 19.12 -9.08
C GLN A 89 12.49 17.85 -9.56
N ASP A 90 12.64 16.84 -8.69
CA ASP A 90 13.25 15.56 -9.00
C ASP A 90 12.65 14.44 -8.13
N GLY A 91 11.75 13.65 -8.73
CA GLY A 91 10.99 12.63 -8.01
C GLY A 91 11.85 11.51 -7.42
N ASP A 92 13.06 11.26 -7.93
CA ASP A 92 13.99 10.25 -7.42
C ASP A 92 14.70 10.69 -6.13
N ARG A 93 14.65 11.98 -5.81
CA ARG A 93 15.05 12.49 -4.49
C ARG A 93 13.89 12.33 -3.53
N VAL A 94 14.11 11.51 -2.51
CA VAL A 94 13.10 11.21 -1.52
C VAL A 94 13.62 11.41 -0.10
N SER A 95 12.73 11.73 0.82
CA SER A 95 13.03 11.78 2.25
C SER A 95 11.92 11.12 3.04
N GLU A 96 12.13 10.99 4.36
CA GLU A 96 11.11 10.42 5.22
C GLU A 96 9.81 11.24 5.12
N ALA A 97 8.71 10.55 4.81
CA ALA A 97 7.39 11.17 4.82
C ALA A 97 6.86 11.26 6.26
N PRO A 98 6.02 12.25 6.59
CA PRO A 98 5.33 12.23 7.86
C PRO A 98 4.34 11.07 7.89
N HIS A 99 4.19 10.45 9.05
CA HIS A 99 3.11 9.49 9.24
C HIS A 99 1.76 10.21 9.24
N VAL A 100 0.84 9.78 8.39
CA VAL A 100 -0.51 10.35 8.34
C VAL A 100 -1.59 9.29 8.55
N GLU A 101 -2.51 9.57 9.46
CA GLU A 101 -3.82 8.90 9.53
C GLU A 101 -4.81 9.68 8.65
N ALA A 102 -4.46 9.81 7.38
CA ALA A 102 -5.25 10.54 6.41
C ALA A 102 -5.93 9.57 5.44
N THR A 103 -7.15 9.90 5.04
CA THR A 103 -7.87 9.24 3.94
C THR A 103 -7.41 9.76 2.57
N SER A 104 -6.44 10.67 2.53
CA SER A 104 -5.83 11.16 1.30
C SER A 104 -4.34 11.49 1.46
N LEU A 105 -3.54 11.21 0.44
CA LEU A 105 -2.14 11.65 0.31
C LEU A 105 -2.00 12.58 -0.88
N ASP A 106 -1.37 13.74 -0.71
CA ASP A 106 -1.08 14.69 -1.79
C ASP A 106 0.15 14.23 -2.59
N LEU A 107 -0.03 13.87 -3.85
CA LEU A 107 1.01 13.29 -4.70
C LEU A 107 1.98 14.34 -5.27
N ARG A 108 1.76 15.62 -4.99
CA ARG A 108 2.76 16.67 -5.24
C ARG A 108 3.95 16.52 -4.28
N ASP A 109 3.67 16.15 -3.04
CA ASP A 109 4.67 16.01 -1.98
C ASP A 109 5.07 14.55 -1.72
N ILE A 110 4.32 13.59 -2.28
CA ILE A 110 4.47 12.17 -2.01
C ILE A 110 4.83 11.40 -3.28
N ARG A 111 5.80 10.50 -3.16
CA ARG A 111 6.04 9.42 -4.13
C ARG A 111 5.56 8.10 -3.58
N LEU A 112 4.54 7.53 -4.23
CA LEU A 112 4.08 6.17 -4.09
C LEU A 112 5.05 5.22 -4.82
N ILE A 113 5.37 4.11 -4.19
CA ILE A 113 6.27 3.09 -4.75
C ILE A 113 5.48 1.83 -5.09
N GLU A 114 4.85 1.23 -4.08
CA GLU A 114 4.04 0.03 -4.25
C GLU A 114 2.83 0.01 -3.33
N THR A 115 1.83 -0.77 -3.71
CA THR A 115 0.72 -1.16 -2.85
C THR A 115 0.63 -2.67 -2.81
N ARG A 116 0.69 -3.26 -1.61
CA ARG A 116 0.48 -4.69 -1.41
C ARG A 116 -0.93 -4.93 -0.91
N LEU A 117 -1.67 -5.80 -1.58
CA LEU A 117 -2.95 -6.30 -1.09
C LEU A 117 -2.77 -7.66 -0.43
N LEU A 118 -3.45 -7.86 0.70
CA LEU A 118 -3.74 -9.17 1.28
C LEU A 118 -5.25 -9.39 1.19
N VAL A 119 -5.65 -10.42 0.45
CA VAL A 119 -7.06 -10.71 0.16
C VAL A 119 -7.45 -12.02 0.83
N ARG A 120 -8.45 -12.00 1.72
CA ARG A 120 -8.97 -13.20 2.38
C ARG A 120 -9.95 -13.91 1.44
N ARG A 121 -9.49 -14.95 0.75
CA ARG A 121 -10.33 -15.85 -0.05
C ARG A 121 -10.71 -17.08 0.74
N GLU A 122 -11.64 -17.88 0.22
CA GLU A 122 -12.02 -19.16 0.84
C GLU A 122 -10.81 -20.07 1.04
N SER A 123 -9.91 -20.12 0.05
CA SER A 123 -8.69 -20.91 0.07
C SER A 123 -7.59 -20.38 1.00
N GLY A 124 -7.76 -19.20 1.61
CA GLY A 124 -6.76 -18.55 2.45
C GLY A 124 -6.42 -17.13 2.02
N TRP A 125 -5.33 -16.59 2.56
CA TRP A 125 -4.81 -15.27 2.21
C TRP A 125 -4.04 -15.32 0.90
N VAL A 126 -4.29 -14.32 0.03
CA VAL A 126 -3.55 -14.13 -1.22
C VAL A 126 -2.85 -12.77 -1.18
N ALA A 127 -1.53 -12.77 -1.38
CA ALA A 127 -0.71 -11.57 -1.46
C ALA A 127 -0.53 -11.12 -2.91
N LEU A 128 -0.84 -9.85 -3.18
CA LEU A 128 -0.82 -9.26 -4.53
C LEU A 128 -0.05 -7.93 -4.49
N PRO A 129 1.20 -7.86 -4.99
CA PRO A 129 1.95 -6.62 -5.06
C PRO A 129 1.59 -5.82 -6.33
N TYR A 130 1.39 -4.52 -6.18
CA TYR A 130 1.15 -3.57 -7.26
C TYR A 130 2.23 -2.49 -7.24
N VAL A 131 2.73 -2.13 -8.42
CA VAL A 131 3.79 -1.12 -8.57
C VAL A 131 3.20 0.13 -9.20
N TRP A 132 3.43 1.29 -8.57
CA TRP A 132 2.97 2.59 -9.05
C TRP A 132 3.81 3.03 -10.26
N ASN A 133 3.16 3.66 -11.25
CA ASN A 133 3.84 4.25 -12.38
C ASN A 133 4.53 5.59 -12.01
N GLU A 134 5.45 6.02 -12.87
CA GLU A 134 6.21 7.28 -12.69
C GLU A 134 5.28 8.50 -12.61
N ASP A 135 4.18 8.50 -13.36
CA ASP A 135 3.18 9.57 -13.35
C ASP A 135 2.34 9.63 -12.06
N GLN A 136 2.46 8.63 -11.17
CA GLN A 136 1.72 8.55 -9.90
C GLN A 136 0.21 8.51 -10.08
N THR A 137 -0.26 7.87 -11.15
CA THR A 137 -1.68 7.81 -11.52
C THR A 137 -2.29 6.44 -11.34
N GLU A 138 -1.52 5.35 -11.42
CA GLU A 138 -2.02 3.99 -11.31
C GLU A 138 -0.94 3.04 -10.81
N ALA A 139 -1.36 1.97 -10.12
CA ALA A 139 -0.49 0.84 -9.82
C ALA A 139 -0.95 -0.42 -10.54
N ARG A 140 0.00 -1.19 -11.07
CA ARG A 140 -0.26 -2.43 -11.79
C ARG A 140 0.26 -3.65 -11.06
N LEU A 141 -0.51 -4.74 -11.08
CA LEU A 141 -0.14 -6.02 -10.49
C LEU A 141 1.18 -6.50 -11.10
N THR A 142 2.15 -6.84 -10.26
CA THR A 142 3.42 -7.42 -10.69
C THR A 142 3.60 -8.81 -10.08
N ARG A 143 4.26 -9.71 -10.83
CA ARG A 143 4.74 -10.99 -10.28
C ARG A 143 6.22 -10.98 -9.97
N ALA A 144 7.00 -10.23 -10.74
CA ALA A 144 8.46 -10.22 -10.69
C ALA A 144 9.03 -9.25 -9.64
N GLY A 145 8.18 -8.44 -9.00
CA GLY A 145 8.63 -7.32 -8.19
C GLY A 145 9.08 -6.13 -9.05
N ALA A 146 9.89 -5.25 -8.48
CA ALA A 146 10.49 -4.08 -9.14
C ALA A 146 11.67 -3.54 -8.33
N SER A 147 12.56 -2.78 -8.96
CA SER A 147 13.66 -2.07 -8.28
C SER A 147 13.70 -0.63 -8.72
N PHE A 148 13.82 0.30 -7.76
CA PHE A 148 13.91 1.73 -8.02
C PHE A 148 15.21 2.29 -7.47
N ALA A 149 16.03 2.91 -8.31
CA ALA A 149 17.18 3.68 -7.87
C ALA A 149 16.71 5.05 -7.38
N LEU A 150 16.88 5.32 -6.10
CA LEU A 150 16.45 6.55 -5.43
C LEU A 150 17.63 7.22 -4.73
N ARG A 151 17.47 8.49 -4.37
CA ARG A 151 18.41 9.25 -3.56
C ARG A 151 17.71 9.67 -2.28
N GLN A 152 18.19 9.19 -1.13
CA GLN A 152 17.66 9.58 0.17
C GLN A 152 18.30 10.90 0.60
N VAL A 153 17.47 11.92 0.81
CA VAL A 153 17.87 13.20 1.38
C VAL A 153 17.72 13.14 2.91
N ARG A 154 18.81 13.45 3.63
CA ARG A 154 18.86 13.50 5.10
C ARG A 154 18.51 14.90 5.61
N ASP A 155 18.26 15.02 6.92
CA ASP A 155 17.90 16.29 7.57
C ASP A 155 19.01 17.35 7.48
N ASP A 156 20.28 16.94 7.35
CA ASP A 156 21.43 17.82 7.16
C ASP A 156 21.66 18.24 5.70
N GLY A 157 20.78 17.80 4.79
CA GLY A 157 20.86 18.08 3.35
C GLY A 157 21.79 17.15 2.57
N SER A 158 22.48 16.20 3.22
CA SER A 158 23.27 15.19 2.53
C SER A 158 22.39 14.18 1.78
N GLU A 159 22.96 13.57 0.74
CA GLU A 159 22.27 12.62 -0.13
C GLU A 159 23.01 11.30 -0.23
N GLU A 160 22.26 10.20 -0.10
CA GLU A 160 22.79 8.86 -0.23
C GLU A 160 21.98 8.08 -1.29
N PRO A 161 22.63 7.46 -2.29
CA PRO A 161 21.93 6.59 -3.22
C PRO A 161 21.44 5.34 -2.50
N PHE A 162 20.20 4.93 -2.76
CA PHE A 162 19.68 3.65 -2.31
C PHE A 162 18.80 3.00 -3.38
N THR A 163 18.66 1.68 -3.31
CA THR A 163 17.74 0.94 -4.19
C THR A 163 16.56 0.45 -3.38
N TYR A 164 15.35 0.90 -3.72
CA TYR A 164 14.12 0.34 -3.18
C TYR A 164 13.79 -0.94 -3.95
N MET A 165 13.56 -2.05 -3.23
CA MET A 165 13.19 -3.33 -3.84
C MET A 165 11.77 -3.70 -3.46
N VAL A 166 10.90 -3.78 -4.47
CA VAL A 166 9.58 -4.39 -4.36
C VAL A 166 9.76 -5.90 -4.50
N PRO A 167 9.44 -6.70 -3.48
CA PRO A 167 9.58 -8.15 -3.52
C PRO A 167 8.64 -8.77 -4.55
N ASP A 168 9.06 -9.90 -5.11
CA ASP A 168 8.20 -10.73 -5.95
C ASP A 168 7.03 -11.33 -5.14
N SER A 169 6.03 -11.88 -5.83
CA SER A 169 4.83 -12.43 -5.18
C SER A 169 5.13 -13.61 -4.24
N ASN A 170 6.19 -14.39 -4.50
CA ASN A 170 6.58 -15.52 -3.65
C ASN A 170 7.21 -15.05 -2.34
N GLN A 171 7.96 -13.96 -2.38
CA GLN A 171 8.52 -13.32 -1.19
C GLN A 171 7.48 -12.56 -0.37
N CYS A 172 6.43 -12.00 -1.02
CA CYS A 172 5.32 -11.38 -0.31
C CYS A 172 4.55 -12.36 0.59
N ALA A 173 4.44 -13.64 0.18
CA ALA A 173 3.79 -14.69 0.96
C ALA A 173 4.62 -15.09 2.19
N GLY A 174 5.94 -14.91 2.17
CA GLY A 174 6.84 -15.25 3.29
C GLY A 174 6.88 -14.22 4.42
N CYS A 175 6.35 -13.01 4.22
CA CYS A 175 6.40 -11.93 5.21
C CYS A 175 5.18 -11.87 6.15
N HIS A 176 4.26 -12.84 6.07
CA HIS A 176 3.14 -12.96 7.00
C HIS A 176 2.94 -14.43 7.42
N PRO A 177 3.54 -14.87 8.53
CA PRO A 177 3.13 -16.07 9.24
C PRO A 177 1.70 -15.96 9.76
#